data_AF-A0A1F9WX26-F1
#
_entry.id   AF-A0A1F9WX26-F1
#
_cell.length_a   1.000
_cell.length_b   1.000
_cell.length_c   1.000
_cell.angle_alpha   90.00
_cell.angle_beta   90.00
_cell.angle_gamma   90.00
#
_symmetry.space_group_name_H-M   'P 1'
#
loop_
_entity.id
_entity.type
_entity.pdbx_description
1 polymer ?
#
loop_
_entity_poly.entity_id
_entity_poly.type
_entity_poly.pdbx_seq_one_letter_code
_entity_poly.pdbx_strand_id
1 'polypeptide(L)' 'CISCGACAAISPNYFEMDPEGLAELKGSATVDDHQELEIDTEDAKAQCQEAADVCPVNIIQVKKK' A
#
# COMPACT_ATOMS: atom_id res chain seq x y z
N CYS A 1 -3.73 -8.34 -5.80
CA CYS A 1 -3.18 -8.71 -4.47
C CYS A 1 -3.35 -10.23 -4.31
N ILE A 2 -2.46 -10.92 -3.57
CA ILE A 2 -2.57 -12.37 -3.29
C ILE A 2 -2.70 -12.67 -1.79
N SER A 3 -3.17 -11.68 -1.03
CA SER A 3 -3.46 -11.84 0.41
C SER A 3 -2.25 -12.24 1.28
N CYS A 4 -1.03 -11.85 0.88
CA CYS A 4 0.19 -12.20 1.61
C CYS A 4 0.36 -11.48 2.97
N GLY A 5 -0.33 -10.35 3.18
CA GLY A 5 -0.31 -9.60 4.44
C GLY A 5 0.99 -8.82 4.75
N ALA A 6 2.04 -8.94 3.94
CA ALA A 6 3.33 -8.31 4.21
C ALA A 6 3.26 -6.77 4.25
N CYS A 7 2.47 -6.16 3.35
CA CYS A 7 2.29 -4.71 3.30
C CYS A 7 1.64 -4.13 4.57
N ALA A 8 0.62 -4.80 5.11
CA ALA A 8 -0.04 -4.41 6.35
C ALA A 8 0.85 -4.65 7.59
N ALA A 9 1.81 -5.58 7.51
CA ALA A 9 2.79 -5.80 8.58
C ALA A 9 3.91 -4.76 8.60
N ILE A 10 4.44 -4.38 7.43
CA ILE A 10 5.51 -3.37 7.30
C ILE A 10 4.96 -1.97 7.52
N SER A 11 3.80 -1.68 6.94
CA SER A 11 3.21 -0.34 6.93
C SER A 11 1.74 -0.39 7.39
N PRO A 12 1.46 -0.75 8.66
CA PRO A 12 0.11 -0.89 9.21
C PRO A 12 -0.68 0.44 9.28
N ASN A 13 0.04 1.57 9.20
CA ASN A 13 -0.54 2.90 9.18
C ASN A 13 -1.20 3.20 7.83
N TYR A 14 -0.69 2.64 6.73
CA TYR A 14 -1.13 2.94 5.37
C TYR A 14 -1.80 1.75 4.67
N PHE A 15 -1.49 0.52 5.07
CA PHE A 15 -2.05 -0.69 4.48
C PHE A 15 -2.85 -1.46 5.52
N GLU A 16 -4.03 -1.91 5.13
CA GLU A 16 -4.83 -2.87 5.88
C GLU A 16 -5.27 -4.02 5.00
N MET A 17 -5.83 -5.05 5.64
CA MET A 17 -6.39 -6.20 4.95
C MET A 17 -7.90 -6.12 5.11
N ASP A 18 -8.60 -5.93 4.00
CA ASP A 18 -10.07 -5.94 3.96
C ASP A 18 -10.62 -7.34 4.35
N PRO A 19 -11.89 -7.47 4.80
CA PRO A 19 -12.58 -8.75 4.98
C PRO A 19 -12.44 -9.79 3.86
N GLU A 20 -12.26 -9.38 2.60
CA GLU A 20 -11.98 -10.30 1.48
C GLU A 20 -10.53 -10.81 1.46
N GLY A 21 -9.68 -10.33 2.39
CA GLY A 21 -8.28 -10.65 2.50
C GLY A 21 -7.40 -9.90 1.49
N LEU A 22 -7.93 -8.88 0.82
CA LEU A 22 -7.17 -8.05 -0.11
C LEU A 22 -6.51 -6.89 0.63
N ALA A 23 -5.36 -6.46 0.11
CA ALA A 23 -4.65 -5.31 0.66
C ALA A 23 -5.36 -4.04 0.23
N GLU A 24 -5.76 -3.23 1.21
CA GLU A 24 -6.44 -1.95 1.05
C GLU A 24 -5.58 -0.81 1.60
N LEU A 25 -5.70 0.38 1.00
CA LEU A 25 -4.85 1.52 1.31
C LEU A 25 -5.64 2.54 2.14
N LYS A 26 -5.26 2.70 3.40
CA LYS A 26 -5.93 3.53 4.40
C LYS A 26 -5.97 4.99 4.00
N GLY A 27 -7.18 5.57 4.01
CA GLY A 27 -7.38 6.98 3.70
C GLY A 27 -7.05 7.36 2.25
N SER A 28 -6.88 6.36 1.37
CA SER A 28 -6.68 6.58 -0.05
C SER A 28 -7.98 6.98 -0.73
N ALA A 29 -7.85 7.59 -1.91
CA ALA A 29 -8.95 7.79 -2.83
C ALA A 29 -8.94 6.67 -3.87
N THR A 30 -10.11 6.06 -4.12
CA THR A 30 -10.28 5.18 -5.28
C THR A 30 -10.33 6.02 -6.55
N VAL A 31 -9.38 5.80 -7.44
CA VAL A 31 -9.30 6.46 -8.75
C VAL A 31 -9.33 5.37 -9.80
N ASP A 32 -10.39 5.36 -10.61
CA ASP A 32 -10.66 4.33 -11.61
C ASP A 32 -10.73 2.91 -10.99
N ASP A 33 -9.66 2.12 -11.14
CA ASP A 33 -9.58 0.70 -10.75
C ASP A 33 -8.49 0.47 -9.67
N HIS A 34 -7.89 1.55 -9.14
CA HIS A 34 -6.82 1.47 -8.14
C HIS A 34 -7.01 2.49 -7.01
N GLN A 35 -6.27 2.28 -5.92
CA GLN A 35 -6.28 3.15 -4.75
C GLN A 35 -5.04 4.05 -4.77
N GLU A 36 -5.22 5.36 -4.67
CA GLU A 36 -4.14 6.35 -4.64
C GLU A 36 -4.18 7.13 -3.33
N LEU A 37 -3.03 7.24 -2.67
CA LEU A 37 -2.83 8.09 -1.51
C LEU A 37 -1.68 9.04 -1.79
N GLU A 38 -1.95 10.33 -1.60
CA GLU A 38 -0.92 11.35 -1.60
C GLU A 38 -0.22 11.35 -0.23
N ILE A 39 1.11 11.21 -0.27
CA ILE A 39 1.96 11.19 0.92
C ILE A 39 2.97 12.34 0.84
N ASP A 40 2.89 13.26 1.80
CA ASP A 40 3.74 14.45 1.82
C ASP A 40 5.04 14.28 2.63
N THR A 41 5.25 13.11 3.24
CA THR A 41 6.41 12.85 4.10
C THR A 41 7.36 11.80 3.51
N GLU A 42 8.66 12.02 3.67
CA GLU A 42 9.67 11.02 3.24
C GLU A 42 9.58 9.72 4.04
N ASP A 43 9.15 9.79 5.30
CA ASP A 43 8.92 8.61 6.14
C ASP A 43 7.80 7.72 5.56
N ALA A 44 6.65 8.31 5.23
CA ALA A 44 5.55 7.60 4.58
C ALA A 44 6.00 6.96 3.26
N LYS A 45 6.81 7.69 2.48
CA LYS A 45 7.36 7.19 1.24
C LYS A 45 8.29 6.00 1.48
N ALA A 46 9.18 6.07 2.47
CA ALA A 46 10.06 4.95 2.82
C ALA A 46 9.24 3.72 3.24
N GLN A 47 8.28 3.89 4.14
CA GLN A 47 7.41 2.80 4.61
C GLN A 47 6.60 2.15 3.48
N CYS A 48 6.00 2.96 2.61
CA CYS A 48 5.27 2.46 1.45
C CYS A 48 6.19 1.79 0.42
N GLN A 49 7.41 2.29 0.26
CA GLN A 49 8.41 1.71 -0.64
C GLN A 49 8.90 0.34 -0.13
N GLU A 50 9.13 0.19 1.18
CA GLU A 50 9.46 -1.10 1.79
C GLU A 50 8.31 -2.10 1.65
N ALA A 51 7.06 -1.65 1.86
CA ALA A 51 5.88 -2.47 1.63
C ALA A 51 5.73 -2.90 0.16
N ALA A 52 6.14 -2.04 -0.79
CA ALA A 52 6.17 -2.37 -2.20
C ALA A 52 7.27 -3.38 -2.55
N ASP A 53 8.47 -3.22 -2.00
CA ASP A 53 9.63 -4.08 -2.26
C ASP A 53 9.43 -5.51 -1.74
N VAL A 54 8.77 -5.66 -0.58
CA VAL A 54 8.44 -6.98 -0.03
C VAL A 54 7.30 -7.68 -0.79
N CYS A 55 6.54 -6.95 -1.61
CA CYS A 55 5.33 -7.48 -2.22
C CYS A 55 5.71 -8.56 -3.25
N PRO A 56 5.35 -9.84 -3.05
CA PRO A 56 5.78 -10.92 -3.94
C PRO A 56 5.20 -10.79 -5.36
N VAL A 57 4.15 -10.00 -5.52
CA VAL A 57 3.47 -9.75 -6.80
C VAL A 57 3.66 -8.31 -7.29
N ASN A 58 4.49 -7.50 -6.62
CA ASN A 58 4.86 -6.14 -7.02
C ASN A 58 3.67 -5.24 -7.43
N ILE A 59 2.51 -5.43 -6.79
CA ILE A 59 1.28 -4.70 -7.14
C ILE A 59 1.27 -3.27 -6.60
N ILE A 60 2.02 -3.00 -5.54
CA ILE A 60 2.10 -1.69 -4.89
C ILE A 60 3.10 -0.84 -5.68
N GLN A 61 2.70 0.38 -6.04
CA GLN A 61 3.50 1.30 -6.84
C GLN A 61 3.67 2.61 -6.07
N VAL A 62 4.91 3.00 -5.80
CA VAL A 62 5.24 4.30 -5.20
C VAL A 62 5.90 5.16 -6.26
N LYS A 63 5.26 6.26 -6.64
CA LYS A 63 5.74 7.19 -7.67
C LYS A 63 5.87 8.59 -7.10
N LYS A 64 6.87 9.34 -7.59
CA LYS A 64 6.92 10.78 -7.37
C LYS A 64 5.93 11.44 -8.33
N LYS A 65 5.15 12.37 -7.80
CA LYS A 65 4.26 13.23 -8.59
C LYS A 65 5.07 14.14 -9.52
#